data_AF-A0A2K3JWP6-F1
#
_entry.id   AF-A0A2K3JWP6-F1
#
_cell.length_a   1.000
_cell.length_b   1.000
_cell.length_c   1.000
_cell.angle_alpha   90.00
_cell.angle_beta   90.00
_cell.angle_gamma   90.00
#
_symmetry.space_group_name_H-M   'P 1'
#
loop_
_entity.id
_entity.type
_entity.pdbx_description
1 polymer ?
#
loop_
_entity_poly.entity_id
_entity_poly.type
_entity_poly.pdbx_seq_one_letter_code
_entity_poly.pdbx_strand_id
1 'polypeptide(L)'
;MPTDTMPNYDPTPNDINMSNDTAPTPVSPNDPAPAPTRHSTRIKYRPGYLQDYHYSLLTSSSPFLHHKQSTMFPLSSVLTYEQCNAPYKQFCLSISSITEPKTFTQASKHNCWITAMQEEIDALNDTNTWSIVDLPK
;
A
#
# COMPACT_ATOMS: atom_id res chain seq x y z
N MET A 1 10.07 -42.65 37.89
CA MET A 1 9.33 -43.27 36.77
C MET A 1 8.33 -42.24 36.24
N PRO A 2 8.39 -41.79 34.97
CA PRO A 2 9.48 -41.82 33.99
C PRO A 2 10.02 -40.40 33.69
N THR A 3 11.26 -40.37 33.19
CA THR A 3 11.99 -39.21 32.68
C THR A 3 11.68 -39.03 31.20
N ASP A 4 11.09 -37.89 30.81
CA ASP A 4 10.93 -37.53 29.39
C ASP A 4 12.25 -36.99 28.85
N THR A 5 12.97 -37.88 28.18
CA THR A 5 14.14 -37.59 27.36
C THR A 5 13.66 -36.93 26.07
N MET A 6 13.86 -35.62 25.94
CA MET A 6 13.75 -34.90 24.66
C MET A 6 14.93 -35.32 23.76
N PRO A 7 14.72 -35.66 22.48
CA PRO A 7 15.84 -35.90 21.57
C PRO A 7 16.54 -34.59 21.20
N ASN A 8 17.85 -34.60 21.39
CA ASN A 8 18.84 -33.59 21.03
C ASN A 8 18.78 -33.28 19.53
N TYR A 9 18.45 -32.05 19.14
CA TYR A 9 18.67 -31.54 17.79
C TYR A 9 20.05 -30.90 17.73
N ASP A 10 21.02 -31.66 17.22
CA ASP A 10 22.30 -31.13 16.78
C ASP A 10 22.15 -30.51 15.37
N PRO A 11 22.67 -29.30 15.11
CA PRO A 11 22.69 -28.74 13.77
C PRO A 11 23.97 -29.21 13.06
N THR A 12 23.85 -30.10 12.06
CA THR A 12 24.96 -30.37 11.15
C THR A 12 25.03 -29.31 10.04
N PRO A 13 26.20 -28.73 9.76
CA PRO A 13 26.39 -27.85 8.62
C PRO A 13 26.66 -28.71 7.38
N ASN A 14 25.68 -28.78 6.47
CA ASN A 14 25.90 -29.37 5.15
C ASN A 14 26.43 -28.29 4.20
N ASP A 15 27.76 -28.25 4.07
CA ASP A 15 28.44 -27.71 2.90
C ASP A 15 28.05 -28.54 1.67
N ILE A 16 27.26 -27.97 0.77
CA ILE A 16 27.15 -28.44 -0.61
C ILE A 16 27.81 -27.39 -1.50
N ASN A 17 29.12 -27.55 -1.63
CA ASN A 17 29.91 -27.07 -2.75
C ASN A 17 29.42 -27.79 -4.02
N MET A 18 28.78 -27.07 -4.95
CA MET A 18 28.49 -27.59 -6.27
C MET A 18 28.98 -26.60 -7.33
N SER A 19 30.23 -26.86 -7.72
CA SER A 19 30.86 -26.67 -9.02
C SER A 19 30.14 -25.76 -10.03
N ASN A 20 30.77 -24.62 -10.32
CA ASN A 20 30.61 -23.91 -11.58
C ASN A 20 31.09 -24.82 -12.72
N ASP A 21 30.16 -25.27 -13.56
CA ASP A 21 30.50 -25.76 -14.90
C ASP A 21 29.69 -24.96 -15.92
N THR A 22 30.43 -24.21 -16.72
CA THR A 22 29.92 -23.36 -17.79
C THR A 22 29.73 -24.23 -19.03
N ALA A 23 28.47 -24.43 -19.43
CA ALA A 23 28.13 -24.91 -20.77
C ALA A 23 27.11 -23.93 -21.40
N PRO A 24 27.30 -23.49 -22.66
CA PRO A 24 26.39 -22.56 -23.30
C PRO A 24 25.14 -23.31 -23.76
N THR A 25 23.99 -23.02 -23.15
CA THR A 25 22.68 -23.51 -23.61
C THR A 25 22.26 -22.74 -24.87
N PRO A 26 21.76 -23.41 -25.91
CA PRO A 26 21.45 -22.77 -27.19
C PRO A 26 20.21 -21.87 -27.05
N VAL A 27 20.30 -20.66 -27.61
CA VAL A 27 19.19 -19.71 -27.71
C VAL A 27 18.05 -20.33 -28.52
N SER A 28 16.89 -20.49 -27.88
CA SER A 28 15.65 -20.91 -28.54
C SER A 28 15.08 -19.73 -29.34
N PRO A 29 14.75 -19.85 -30.64
CA PRO A 29 14.40 -18.70 -31.50
C PRO A 29 13.03 -18.05 -31.26
N ASN A 30 12.31 -18.36 -30.17
CA ASN A 30 10.87 -18.14 -30.09
C ASN A 30 10.37 -17.30 -28.90
N ASP A 31 11.24 -16.56 -28.21
CA ASP A 31 10.76 -15.63 -27.17
C ASP A 31 10.05 -14.42 -27.82
N PRO A 32 8.76 -14.17 -27.51
CA PRO A 32 8.09 -12.96 -27.96
C PRO A 32 8.76 -11.76 -27.30
N ALA A 33 9.10 -10.75 -28.11
CA ALA A 33 9.67 -9.51 -27.60
C ALA A 33 8.81 -8.91 -26.47
N PRO A 34 9.42 -8.32 -25.42
CA PRO A 34 8.68 -7.77 -24.29
C PRO A 34 7.67 -6.71 -24.77
N ALA A 35 6.41 -6.89 -24.39
CA ALA A 35 5.35 -5.96 -24.74
C ALA A 35 5.66 -4.57 -24.16
N PRO A 36 5.55 -3.48 -24.95
CA PRO A 36 5.86 -2.14 -24.46
C PRO A 36 4.92 -1.74 -23.32
N THR A 37 5.47 -1.13 -22.28
CA THR A 37 4.70 -0.58 -21.17
C THR A 37 3.72 0.47 -21.69
N ARG A 38 2.42 0.25 -21.45
CA ARG A 38 1.37 1.16 -21.90
C ARG A 38 1.37 2.43 -21.04
N HIS A 39 1.90 3.52 -21.58
CA HIS A 39 1.75 4.84 -20.97
C HIS A 39 0.46 5.52 -21.47
N SER A 40 -0.21 6.26 -20.58
CA SER A 40 -1.37 7.07 -20.98
C SER A 40 -0.91 8.22 -21.87
N THR A 41 -1.44 8.28 -23.09
CA THR A 41 -1.24 9.37 -24.05
C THR A 41 -2.22 10.52 -23.86
N ARG A 42 -3.08 10.46 -22.83
CA ARG A 42 -4.12 11.45 -22.60
C ARG A 42 -3.50 12.78 -22.23
N ILE A 43 -3.81 13.82 -22.99
CA ILE A 43 -3.40 15.20 -22.67
C ILE A 43 -4.06 15.58 -21.34
N LYS A 44 -3.23 15.94 -20.35
CA LYS A 44 -3.69 16.37 -19.03
C LYS A 44 -3.85 17.88 -19.05
N TYR A 45 -5.09 18.35 -18.96
CA TYR A 45 -5.38 19.78 -18.78
C TYR A 45 -5.73 20.05 -17.32
N ARG A 46 -5.26 21.19 -16.80
CA ARG A 46 -5.75 21.70 -15.52
C ARG A 46 -7.22 22.08 -15.71
N PRO A 47 -8.14 21.58 -14.86
CA PRO A 47 -9.53 22.01 -14.94
C PRO A 47 -9.66 23.53 -14.81
N GLY A 48 -10.43 24.16 -15.72
CA GLY A 48 -10.53 25.62 -15.82
C GLY A 48 -10.98 26.30 -14.52
N TYR A 49 -11.90 25.67 -13.78
CA TYR A 49 -12.41 26.16 -12.50
C TYR A 49 -11.34 26.27 -11.40
N LEU A 50 -10.17 25.64 -11.56
CA LEU A 50 -9.06 25.78 -10.60
C LEU A 50 -8.26 27.07 -10.79
N GLN A 51 -8.49 27.84 -11.86
CA GLN A 51 -7.82 29.12 -12.05
C GLN A 51 -8.35 30.18 -11.09
N ASP A 52 -9.64 30.12 -10.75
CA ASP A 52 -10.31 31.08 -9.85
C ASP A 52 -10.13 30.72 -8.37
N TYR A 53 -9.43 29.63 -8.05
CA TYR A 53 -9.19 29.20 -6.68
C TYR A 53 -8.06 30.00 -6.02
N HIS A 54 -8.41 31.16 -5.47
CA HIS A 54 -7.50 32.04 -4.74
C HIS A 54 -7.42 31.69 -3.25
N TYR A 55 -6.63 30.68 -2.87
CA TYR A 55 -6.44 30.31 -1.44
C TYR A 55 -5.28 31.05 -0.75
N SER A 56 -4.44 31.80 -1.48
CA SER A 56 -3.16 32.33 -0.95
C SER A 56 -3.16 33.82 -0.59
N LEU A 57 -4.32 34.50 -0.49
CA LEU A 57 -4.37 35.96 -0.33
C LEU A 57 -3.83 36.50 1.02
N LEU A 58 -3.44 35.65 1.96
CA LEU A 58 -2.92 36.06 3.28
C LEU A 58 -1.50 35.56 3.59
N THR A 59 -0.76 34.97 2.63
CA THR A 59 0.58 34.38 2.89
C THR A 59 1.72 35.41 2.94
N SER A 60 1.41 36.68 3.18
CA SER A 60 2.41 37.76 3.22
C SER A 60 2.94 37.96 4.65
N SER A 61 3.52 36.93 5.27
CA SER A 61 4.53 37.11 6.33
C SER A 61 5.13 35.80 6.85
N SER A 62 6.45 35.70 6.67
CA SER A 62 7.43 34.82 7.35
C SER A 62 7.81 33.47 6.67
N PRO A 63 9.12 33.26 6.36
CA PRO A 63 9.61 32.07 5.65
C PRO A 63 10.23 30.97 6.54
N PHE A 64 10.06 30.98 7.86
CA PHE A 64 10.69 29.94 8.70
C PHE A 64 9.72 29.41 9.76
N LEU A 65 9.51 28.10 9.67
CA LEU A 65 8.69 27.26 10.54
C LEU A 65 7.19 27.47 10.32
N HIS A 66 6.48 26.42 9.90
CA HIS A 66 5.29 25.90 10.57
C HIS A 66 4.87 24.60 9.87
N HIS A 67 4.87 23.55 10.67
CA HIS A 67 4.28 22.25 10.39
C HIS A 67 2.90 22.40 9.72
N LYS A 68 2.78 21.92 8.45
CA LYS A 68 1.55 21.63 7.68
C LYS A 68 0.21 22.19 8.22
N GLN A 69 0.04 23.50 8.32
CA GLN A 69 -1.30 24.08 8.41
C GLN A 69 -1.68 24.59 7.02
N SER A 70 -2.23 23.66 6.24
CA SER A 70 -2.51 23.82 4.81
C SER A 70 -3.67 24.78 4.50
N THR A 71 -4.37 25.31 5.50
CA THR A 71 -5.53 26.20 5.31
C THR A 71 -5.61 27.19 6.47
N MET A 72 -6.08 28.42 6.20
CA MET A 72 -6.23 29.48 7.21
C MET A 72 -7.24 29.15 8.31
N PHE A 73 -8.21 28.30 7.98
CA PHE A 73 -9.25 27.85 8.87
C PHE A 73 -9.27 26.32 8.81
N PRO A 74 -8.45 25.63 9.62
CA PRO A 74 -8.49 24.18 9.67
C PRO A 74 -9.85 23.74 10.19
N LEU A 75 -10.51 22.78 9.55
CA LEU A 75 -11.84 22.32 9.98
C LEU A 75 -11.84 21.84 11.44
N SER A 76 -10.72 21.34 11.94
CA SER A 76 -10.54 20.96 13.35
C SER A 76 -10.70 22.11 14.35
N SER A 77 -10.57 23.38 13.93
CA SER A 77 -10.81 24.54 14.80
C SER A 77 -12.27 24.98 14.85
N VAL A 78 -13.11 24.53 13.90
CA VAL A 78 -14.53 24.89 13.79
C VAL A 78 -15.44 23.73 14.18
N LEU A 79 -15.01 22.50 13.93
CA LEU A 79 -15.75 21.29 14.27
C LEU A 79 -15.58 20.97 15.76
N THR A 80 -16.59 21.30 16.55
CA THR A 80 -16.64 21.02 18.00
C THR A 80 -17.63 19.90 18.28
N TYR A 81 -17.17 18.82 18.91
CA TYR A 81 -18.03 17.69 19.32
C TYR A 81 -18.62 17.86 20.75
N GLU A 82 -18.55 19.04 21.34
CA GLU A 82 -18.99 19.31 22.72
C GLU A 82 -20.52 19.35 22.86
N GLN A 83 -21.23 19.82 21.83
CA GLN A 83 -22.69 19.94 21.84
C GLN A 83 -23.40 18.67 21.31
N CYS A 84 -22.63 17.67 20.88
CA CYS A 84 -23.16 16.39 20.43
C CYS A 84 -23.56 15.52 21.63
N ASN A 85 -24.71 14.84 21.52
CA ASN A 85 -25.12 13.83 22.50
C ASN A 85 -24.05 12.74 22.66
N ALA A 86 -23.84 12.24 23.89
CA ALA A 86 -22.76 11.32 24.23
C ALA A 86 -22.62 10.09 23.29
N PRO A 87 -23.68 9.30 22.98
CA PRO A 87 -23.58 8.17 22.07
C PRO A 87 -23.24 8.58 20.63
N TYR A 88 -23.77 9.71 20.16
CA TYR A 88 -23.46 10.21 18.82
C TYR A 88 -22.00 10.68 18.73
N LYS A 89 -21.50 11.35 19.77
CA LYS A 89 -20.10 11.75 19.88
C LYS A 89 -19.16 10.54 19.85
N GLN A 90 -19.48 9.50 20.62
CA GLN A 90 -18.70 8.25 20.63
C GLN A 90 -18.65 7.61 19.25
N PHE A 91 -19.78 7.56 18.55
CA PHE A 91 -19.86 7.04 17.18
C PHE A 91 -19.04 7.88 16.19
N CYS A 92 -19.12 9.20 16.21
CA CYS A 92 -18.31 10.04 15.34
C CYS A 92 -16.81 9.85 15.61
N LEU A 93 -16.41 9.82 16.89
CA LEU A 93 -15.01 9.63 17.27
C LEU A 93 -14.50 8.23 16.91
N SER A 94 -15.33 7.19 17.03
CA SER A 94 -14.92 5.83 16.63
C SER A 94 -14.60 5.79 15.14
N ILE A 95 -15.41 6.41 14.28
CA ILE A 95 -15.14 6.51 12.84
C ILE A 95 -13.87 7.33 12.59
N SER A 96 -13.74 8.52 13.19
CA SER A 96 -12.58 9.40 12.97
C SER A 96 -11.27 8.82 13.51
N SER A 97 -11.33 7.88 14.46
CA SER A 97 -10.14 7.22 14.99
C SER A 97 -9.57 6.15 14.06
N ILE A 98 -10.35 5.65 13.09
CA ILE A 98 -9.89 4.65 12.14
C ILE A 98 -8.90 5.31 11.17
N THR A 99 -7.66 4.83 11.18
CA THR A 99 -6.63 5.30 10.27
C THR A 99 -6.49 4.33 9.11
N GLU A 100 -6.60 4.82 7.89
CA GLU A 100 -6.38 4.03 6.69
C GLU A 100 -4.89 3.64 6.57
N PRO A 101 -4.57 2.35 6.37
CA PRO A 101 -3.20 1.90 6.16
C PRO A 101 -2.66 2.45 4.84
N LYS A 102 -1.41 2.93 4.85
CA LYS A 102 -0.77 3.53 3.66
C LYS A 102 0.16 2.57 2.93
N THR A 103 0.41 1.41 3.52
CA THR A 103 1.35 0.42 3.02
C THR A 103 0.77 -0.98 3.19
N PHE A 104 1.20 -1.90 2.33
CA PHE A 104 0.77 -3.29 2.42
C PHE A 104 1.06 -3.90 3.79
N THR A 105 2.24 -3.67 4.36
CA THR A 105 2.64 -4.22 5.67
C THR A 105 1.83 -3.67 6.85
N GLN A 106 1.19 -2.51 6.69
CA GLN A 106 0.21 -1.99 7.64
C GLN A 106 -1.14 -2.66 7.44
N ALA A 107 -1.62 -2.72 6.19
CA ALA A 107 -2.92 -3.32 5.85
C ALA A 107 -2.99 -4.81 6.21
N SER A 108 -1.90 -5.57 5.96
CA SER A 108 -1.83 -7.02 6.19
C SER A 108 -1.91 -7.43 7.66
N LYS A 109 -1.92 -6.49 8.61
CA LYS A 109 -2.11 -6.74 10.04
C LYS A 109 -3.58 -6.70 10.47
N HIS A 110 -4.46 -6.23 9.58
CA HIS A 110 -5.86 -6.01 9.88
C HIS A 110 -6.73 -7.00 9.10
N ASN A 111 -7.54 -7.79 9.82
CA ASN A 111 -8.35 -8.84 9.20
C ASN A 111 -9.32 -8.32 8.13
N CYS A 112 -9.93 -7.15 8.34
CA CYS A 112 -10.85 -6.55 7.35
C CYS A 112 -10.18 -6.33 5.98
N TRP A 113 -8.93 -5.89 5.97
CA TRP A 113 -8.18 -5.67 4.73
C TRP A 113 -7.71 -6.98 4.09
N ILE A 114 -7.36 -7.99 4.90
CA ILE A 114 -7.04 -9.34 4.40
C ILE A 114 -8.26 -9.96 3.72
N THR A 115 -9.42 -9.92 4.38
CA THR A 115 -10.67 -10.45 3.82
C THR A 115 -11.03 -9.74 2.52
N ALA A 116 -10.99 -8.40 2.49
CA ALA A 116 -11.27 -7.64 1.27
C ALA A 116 -10.31 -7.98 0.12
N MET A 117 -9.03 -8.21 0.42
CA MET A 117 -8.04 -8.61 -0.59
C MET A 117 -8.31 -10.02 -1.12
N GLN A 118 -8.74 -10.95 -0.26
CA GLN A 118 -9.12 -12.30 -0.68
C GLN A 118 -10.36 -12.27 -1.59
N GLU A 119 -11.38 -11.51 -1.22
CA GLU A 119 -12.60 -11.33 -2.03
C GLU A 119 -12.29 -10.77 -3.42
N GLU A 120 -11.38 -9.80 -3.52
CA GLU A 120 -10.90 -9.28 -4.81
C GLU A 120 -10.19 -10.38 -5.61
N ILE A 121 -9.27 -11.13 -5.01
CA ILE A 121 -8.56 -12.23 -5.69
C ILE A 121 -9.54 -13.28 -6.21
N ASP A 122 -10.53 -13.66 -5.42
CA ASP A 122 -11.55 -14.63 -5.80
C ASP A 122 -12.38 -14.10 -6.99
N ALA A 123 -12.78 -12.82 -6.95
CA ALA A 123 -13.48 -12.16 -8.06
C ALA A 123 -12.63 -12.10 -9.35
N LEU A 124 -11.32 -11.88 -9.24
CA LEU A 124 -10.41 -11.89 -10.39
C LEU A 124 -10.30 -13.30 -11.00
N ASN A 125 -10.25 -14.34 -10.17
CA ASN A 125 -10.23 -15.73 -10.62
C ASN A 125 -11.54 -16.11 -11.34
N ASP A 126 -12.69 -15.72 -10.79
CA ASP A 126 -14.00 -16.02 -11.37
C ASP A 126 -14.18 -15.37 -12.75
N THR A 127 -13.69 -14.14 -12.92
CA THR A 127 -13.78 -13.43 -14.20
C THR A 127 -12.79 -13.95 -15.25
N ASN A 128 -11.81 -14.78 -14.87
CA ASN A 128 -10.74 -15.28 -15.74
C ASN A 128 -10.03 -14.16 -16.54
N THR A 129 -9.96 -12.95 -15.97
CA THR A 129 -9.40 -11.78 -16.66
C THR A 129 -7.92 -11.53 -16.35
N TRP A 130 -7.33 -12.30 -15.43
CA TRP A 130 -5.95 -12.13 -14.98
C TRP A 130 -5.20 -13.46 -14.93
N SER A 131 -3.90 -13.40 -15.21
CA SER A 131 -2.96 -14.51 -15.01
C SER A 131 -1.77 -14.04 -14.16
N ILE A 132 -1.31 -14.91 -13.27
CA ILE A 132 -0.09 -14.68 -12.50
C ILE A 132 1.10 -14.99 -13.41
N VAL A 133 2.04 -14.06 -13.51
CA VAL A 133 3.25 -14.16 -14.33
C VAL A 133 4.46 -13.93 -13.44
N ASP A 134 5.51 -14.71 -13.67
CA ASP A 134 6.77 -14.55 -12.95
C ASP A 134 7.45 -13.22 -13.29
N LEU A 135 8.25 -12.72 -12.34
CA LEU A 135 9.04 -11.51 -12.59
C LEU A 135 10.13 -11.79 -13.63
N PRO A 136 10.38 -10.86 -14.57
CA PRO A 136 11.49 -10.96 -15.49
C PRO A 136 12.83 -10.85 -14.75
N LYS A 137 13.88 -11.44 -15.35
CA LYS A 137 15.26 -11.39 -14.85
C LYS A 137 15.91 -10.01 -15.00
#